data_AF-T0Y5H8-F1
#
_entry.id   AF-T0Y5H8-F1
#
_cell.length_a   1.000
_cell.length_b   1.000
_cell.length_c   1.000
_cell.angle_alpha   90.00
_cell.angle_beta   90.00
_cell.angle_gamma   90.00
#
_symmetry.space_group_name_H-M   'P 1'
#
loop_
_entity.id
_entity.type
_entity.pdbx_description
1 polymer ?
#
loop_
_entity_poly.entity_id
_entity_poly.type
_entity_poly.pdbx_seq_one_letter_code
_entity_poly.pdbx_strand_id
1 'polypeptide(L)'
;MFGLDFVKKAQELQANLAKAKEEISRLTVTGESGAGQIRATMNGRFELLSLSIDPAILSSDPGRISDLVVMAVNDAGQKGSH
;
A
#
# COMPACT_ATOMS: atom_id res chain seq x y z
N MET A 1 -31.85 33.24 2.25
CA MET A 1 -30.55 33.14 1.54
C MET A 1 -29.48 32.35 2.33
N PHE A 2 -29.82 31.60 3.39
CA PHE A 2 -28.83 30.89 4.22
C PHE A 2 -28.56 29.42 3.81
N GLY A 3 -29.37 28.83 2.93
CA GLY A 3 -29.22 27.41 2.54
C GLY A 3 -28.21 27.15 1.42
N LEU A 4 -27.97 28.13 0.54
CA LEU A 4 -27.10 27.96 -0.63
C LEU A 4 -25.61 27.84 -0.24
N ASP A 5 -25.16 28.63 0.74
CA ASP A 5 -23.77 28.59 1.22
C ASP A 5 -23.46 27.29 1.96
N PHE A 6 -24.45 26.71 2.65
CA PHE A 6 -24.31 25.42 3.32
C PHE A 6 -24.19 24.27 2.31
N VAL A 7 -25.04 24.25 1.27
CA VAL A 7 -24.97 23.23 0.21
C VAL A 7 -23.64 23.29 -0.53
N LYS A 8 -23.14 24.49 -0.84
CA LYS A 8 -21.81 24.66 -1.47
C LYS A 8 -20.68 24.11 -0.60
N LYS A 9 -20.65 24.45 0.70
CA LYS A 9 -19.65 23.90 1.63
C LYS A 9 -19.72 22.39 1.76
N ALA A 10 -20.92 21.80 1.77
CA ALA A 10 -21.11 20.35 1.81
C ALA A 10 -20.60 19.66 0.54
N GLN A 11 -20.85 20.25 -0.64
CA GLN A 11 -20.33 19.75 -1.92
C GLN A 11 -18.80 19.81 -1.99
N GLU A 12 -18.20 20.92 -1.55
CA GLU A 12 -16.75 21.07 -1.47
C GLU A 12 -16.12 20.04 -0.53
N LEU A 13 -16.71 19.83 0.65
CA LEU A 13 -16.27 18.80 1.59
C LEU A 13 -16.33 17.40 0.96
N GLN A 14 -17.42 17.06 0.28
CA GLN A 14 -17.59 15.76 -0.38
C GLN A 14 -16.54 15.55 -1.49
N ALA A 15 -16.29 16.58 -2.31
CA ALA A 15 -15.27 16.52 -3.35
C ALA A 15 -13.86 16.39 -2.78
N ASN A 16 -13.54 17.11 -1.69
CA ASN A 16 -12.25 17.02 -1.03
C ASN A 16 -12.03 15.65 -0.38
N LEU A 17 -13.06 15.06 0.23
CA LEU A 17 -12.99 13.70 0.76
C LEU A 17 -12.76 12.66 -0.34
N ALA A 18 -13.43 12.82 -1.49
CA ALA A 18 -13.23 11.92 -2.63
C ALA A 18 -11.79 11.99 -3.15
N LYS A 19 -11.25 13.20 -3.34
CA LYS A 19 -9.85 13.41 -3.76
C LYS A 19 -8.85 12.84 -2.75
N ALA A 20 -9.03 13.12 -1.46
CA ALA A 20 -8.16 12.61 -0.41
C ALA A 20 -8.15 11.07 -0.37
N LYS A 21 -9.30 10.41 -0.50
CA LYS A 21 -9.38 8.94 -0.62
C LYS A 21 -8.62 8.42 -1.83
N GLU A 22 -8.73 9.11 -2.95
CA GLU A 22 -8.04 8.73 -4.19
C GLU A 22 -6.52 8.91 -4.08
N GLU A 23 -6.07 9.98 -3.42
CA GLU A 23 -4.64 10.23 -3.13
C GLU A 23 -4.07 9.18 -2.18
N ILE A 24 -4.78 8.84 -1.09
CA ILE A 24 -4.39 7.74 -0.18
C ILE A 24 -4.26 6.43 -0.96
N SER A 25 -5.17 6.17 -1.89
CA SER A 25 -5.12 4.96 -2.71
C SER A 25 -3.94 4.90 -3.68
N ARG A 26 -3.31 6.05 -3.97
CA ARG A 26 -2.12 6.16 -4.82
C ARG A 26 -0.82 6.13 -4.02
N LEU A 27 -0.87 6.35 -2.71
CA LEU A 27 0.32 6.20 -1.86
C LEU A 27 0.77 4.74 -1.88
N THR A 28 2.08 4.55 -2.03
CA THR A 28 2.70 3.24 -2.07
C THR A 28 3.66 3.06 -0.90
N VAL A 29 3.65 1.88 -0.32
CA VAL A 29 4.58 1.45 0.72
C VAL A 29 5.32 0.21 0.25
N THR A 30 6.58 0.07 0.65
CA THR A 30 7.40 -1.10 0.33
C THR A 30 7.81 -1.80 1.61
N GLY A 31 7.41 -3.07 1.71
CA GLY A 31 7.85 -4.01 2.73
C GLY A 31 9.00 -4.87 2.22
N GLU A 32 9.86 -5.30 3.14
CA GLU A 32 11.07 -6.05 2.79
C GLU A 32 11.30 -7.24 3.71
N SER A 33 11.95 -8.29 3.19
CA SER A 33 12.42 -9.43 3.98
C SER A 33 13.75 -9.96 3.43
N GLY A 34 14.39 -10.84 4.22
CA GLY A 34 15.66 -11.45 3.80
C GLY A 34 16.77 -10.42 3.54
N ALA A 35 16.85 -9.37 4.37
CA ALA A 35 17.76 -8.23 4.19
C ALA A 35 17.60 -7.50 2.84
N GLY A 36 16.36 -7.35 2.37
CA GLY A 36 16.04 -6.64 1.13
C GLY A 36 16.04 -7.51 -0.12
N GLN A 37 16.28 -8.83 0.03
CA GLN A 37 16.24 -9.80 -1.07
C GLN A 37 14.82 -10.00 -1.62
N ILE A 38 13.78 -9.81 -0.80
CA ILE A 38 12.40 -9.78 -1.26
C ILE A 38 11.79 -8.44 -0.88
N ARG A 39 11.18 -7.76 -1.85
CA ARG A 39 10.48 -6.48 -1.65
C ARG A 39 9.07 -6.58 -2.21
N ALA A 40 8.08 -6.24 -1.39
CA ALA A 40 6.67 -6.18 -1.75
C ALA A 40 6.18 -4.73 -1.71
N THR A 41 5.65 -4.23 -2.82
CA THR A 41 5.10 -2.87 -2.88
C THR A 41 3.58 -2.94 -2.89
N MET A 42 2.93 -2.27 -1.93
CA MET A 42 1.48 -2.20 -1.80
C MET A 42 1.00 -0.75 -1.87
N ASN A 43 -0.26 -0.53 -2.27
CA ASN A 43 -0.88 0.79 -2.16
C ASN A 43 -1.73 0.95 -0.89
N GLY A 44 -2.25 2.16 -0.66
CA GLY A 44 -3.15 2.46 0.47
C GLY A 44 -4.52 1.75 0.44
N ARG A 45 -4.80 0.92 -0.58
CA ARG A 45 -5.95 -0.01 -0.62
C ARG A 45 -5.56 -1.45 -0.27
N PHE A 46 -4.33 -1.66 0.19
CA PHE A 46 -3.74 -2.98 0.41
C PHE A 46 -3.66 -3.86 -0.84
N GLU A 47 -3.63 -3.26 -2.04
CA GLU A 47 -3.37 -3.99 -3.28
C GLU A 47 -1.86 -4.16 -3.44
N LEU A 48 -1.41 -5.41 -3.65
CA LEU A 48 -0.02 -5.71 -4.00
C LEU A 48 0.23 -5.30 -5.45
N LEU A 49 1.07 -4.29 -5.64
CA LEU A 49 1.41 -3.73 -6.96
C LEU A 49 2.61 -4.42 -7.59
N SER A 50 3.59 -4.82 -6.78
CA SER A 50 4.84 -5.41 -7.26
C SER A 50 5.46 -6.32 -6.21
N LEU A 51 6.13 -7.38 -6.68
CA LEU A 51 6.97 -8.26 -5.89
C LEU A 51 8.32 -8.42 -6.61
N SER A 52 9.40 -8.00 -5.96
CA SER A 52 10.76 -8.13 -6.44
C SER A 52 11.47 -9.20 -5.63
N ILE A 53 12.14 -10.14 -6.30
CA ILE A 53 12.92 -11.21 -5.66
C ILE A 53 14.33 -11.16 -6.24
N ASP A 54 15.33 -11.06 -5.37
CA ASP A 54 16.74 -11.08 -5.72
C ASP A 54 17.12 -12.47 -6.27
N PRO A 55 17.75 -12.58 -7.45
CA PRO A 55 18.20 -13.84 -8.01
C PRO A 55 19.06 -14.68 -7.06
N ALA A 56 19.79 -14.06 -6.14
CA ALA A 56 20.63 -14.74 -5.16
C ALA A 56 19.82 -15.71 -4.27
N ILE A 57 18.55 -15.37 -3.98
CA ILE A 57 17.71 -16.21 -3.10
C ILE A 57 17.05 -17.37 -3.83
N LEU A 58 17.05 -17.39 -5.17
CA LEU A 58 16.42 -18.45 -5.97
C LEU A 58 17.13 -19.81 -5.81
N SER A 59 18.34 -19.82 -5.25
CA SER A 59 19.05 -21.04 -4.87
C SER A 59 18.55 -21.67 -3.56
N SER A 60 17.74 -20.95 -2.78
CA SER A 60 17.12 -21.45 -1.55
C SER A 60 15.98 -22.42 -1.84
N ASP A 61 15.58 -23.20 -0.84
CA ASP A 61 14.41 -24.07 -0.97
C ASP A 61 13.11 -23.25 -1.12
N PRO A 62 12.09 -23.79 -1.82
CA PRO A 62 10.83 -23.09 -2.02
C PRO A 62 10.10 -22.70 -0.73
N GLY A 63 10.26 -23.47 0.35
CA GLY A 63 9.63 -23.20 1.64
C GLY A 63 10.16 -21.91 2.25
N ARG A 64 11.49 -21.78 2.31
CA ARG A 64 12.15 -20.56 2.78
C ARG A 64 11.79 -19.32 1.95
N ILE A 65 11.72 -19.45 0.62
CA ILE A 65 11.32 -18.33 -0.26
C ILE A 65 9.88 -17.93 0.06
N SER A 66 8.98 -18.90 0.20
CA SER A 66 7.58 -18.65 0.57
C SER A 66 7.45 -17.89 1.89
N ASP A 67 8.17 -18.32 2.93
CA ASP A 67 8.15 -17.66 4.24
C ASP A 67 8.60 -16.19 4.15
N LEU A 68 9.65 -15.93 3.37
CA LEU A 68 10.16 -14.58 3.17
C LEU A 68 9.20 -13.71 2.35
N VAL A 69 8.52 -14.26 1.35
CA VAL A 69 7.45 -13.54 0.63
C VAL A 69 6.34 -13.13 1.59
N VAL A 70 5.87 -14.06 2.43
CA VAL A 70 4.84 -13.77 3.45
C VAL A 70 5.30 -12.66 4.39
N MET A 71 6.55 -12.71 4.86
CA MET A 71 7.12 -11.66 5.70
C MET A 71 7.14 -10.29 5.01
N ALA A 72 7.59 -10.21 3.75
CA ALA A 72 7.68 -8.93 3.02
C ALA A 72 6.30 -8.32 2.78
N VAL A 73 5.30 -9.14 2.44
CA VAL A 73 3.92 -8.68 2.24
C VAL A 73 3.31 -8.20 3.56
N ASN A 74 3.52 -8.92 4.65
CA ASN A 74 3.04 -8.50 5.97
C ASN A 74 3.71 -7.20 6.45
N ASP A 75 5.01 -7.04 6.20
CA ASP A 75 5.74 -5.81 6.50
C ASP A 75 5.20 -4.62 5.69
N ALA A 76 4.90 -4.81 4.39
CA ALA A 76 4.26 -3.79 3.56
C ALA A 76 2.88 -3.40 4.08
N GLY A 77 2.06 -4.39 4.47
CA GLY A 77 0.74 -4.17 5.06
C GLY A 77 0.80 -3.41 6.40
N GLN A 78 1.75 -3.76 7.28
CA GLN A 78 1.95 -3.03 8.55
C GLN A 78 2.36 -1.58 8.30
N LYS A 79 3.30 -1.35 7.38
CA LYS A 79 3.74 0.01 7.00
C LYS A 79 2.64 0.84 6.36
N GLY A 80 1.69 0.22 5.65
CA GLY A 80 0.53 0.92 5.06
C GLY A 80 -0.60 1.22 6.04
N SER A 81 -0.55 0.68 7.26
CA SER A 81 -1.59 0.83 8.28
C SER A 81 -1.36 1.96 9.30
N HIS A 82 -0.20 2.62 9.23
CA HIS A 82 0.22 3.73 10.10
C HIS A 82 0.49 4.99 9.28
#